data_AF-A0A2T7TUK7-F1
#
_entry.id   AF-A0A2T7TUK7-F1
#
_cell.length_a   1.000
_cell.length_b   1.000
_cell.length_c   1.000
_cell.angle_alpha   90.00
_cell.angle_beta   90.00
_cell.angle_gamma   90.00
#
_symmetry.space_group_name_H-M   'P 1'
#
loop_
_entity.id
_entity.type
_entity.pdbx_description
1 polymer ?
#
loop_
_entity_poly.entity_id
_entity_poly.type
_entity_poly.pdbx_seq_one_letter_code
_entity_poly.pdbx_strand_id
1 'polypeptide(L)'
;MSPAQEPSFQDLITALTNDTTLPLPRRRQLACSVRRIAKALDRRPDEVPASWSRVRSRVEQIHPAELGWTPGTAANHQSALRAALRWFQPSIPGAQRGTRLSPAWVALWGCLTDETQKKRLSSLAKYCSDRNFRPADVDEALFAAFMQYRAEQTPQG
;
A
#
# COMPACT_ATOMS: atom_id res chain seq x y z
N MET A 1 3.52 -21.20 15.85
CA MET A 1 3.91 -20.25 14.79
C MET A 1 3.45 -18.87 15.23
N SER A 2 4.37 -17.97 15.59
CA SER A 2 4.03 -16.60 15.96
C SER A 2 3.47 -15.86 14.72
N PRO A 3 2.45 -14.99 14.88
CA PRO A 3 1.93 -14.21 13.76
C PRO A 3 3.07 -13.39 13.15
N ALA A 4 3.19 -13.44 11.81
CA ALA A 4 4.20 -12.68 11.08
C ALA A 4 4.06 -11.19 11.43
N GLN A 5 5.07 -10.64 12.09
CA GLN A 5 5.08 -9.23 12.46
C GLN A 5 5.07 -8.39 11.18
N GLU A 6 4.15 -7.43 11.09
CA GLU A 6 4.05 -6.56 9.91
C GLU A 6 5.36 -5.78 9.76
N PRO A 7 5.98 -5.78 8.58
CA PRO A 7 7.26 -5.12 8.39
C PRO A 7 7.13 -3.61 8.56
N SER A 8 8.16 -3.02 9.14
CA SER A 8 8.25 -1.61 9.53
C SER A 8 9.06 -0.78 8.52
N PHE A 9 9.06 0.54 8.68
CA PHE A 9 9.97 1.43 7.95
C PHE A 9 11.43 1.07 8.20
N GLN A 10 11.78 0.55 9.39
CA GLN A 10 13.12 0.05 9.67
C GLN A 10 13.49 -1.14 8.77
N ASP A 11 12.58 -2.06 8.53
CA ASP A 11 12.78 -3.20 7.62
C ASP A 11 12.95 -2.71 6.18
N LEU A 12 12.10 -1.76 5.76
CA LEU A 12 12.21 -1.10 4.45
C LEU A 12 13.56 -0.40 4.25
N ILE A 13 14.03 0.35 5.25
CA ILE A 13 15.32 1.04 5.21
C ILE A 13 16.47 0.03 5.11
N THR A 14 16.41 -1.05 5.90
CA THR A 14 17.42 -2.12 5.88
C THR A 14 17.48 -2.77 4.50
N ALA A 15 16.32 -3.12 3.93
CA ALA A 15 16.24 -3.72 2.61
C ALA A 15 16.79 -2.80 1.51
N LEU A 16 16.40 -1.51 1.48
CA LEU A 16 16.94 -0.52 0.54
C LEU A 16 18.46 -0.34 0.68
N THR A 17 18.95 -0.39 1.92
CA THR A 17 20.38 -0.22 2.21
C THR A 17 21.19 -1.45 1.79
N ASN A 18 20.59 -2.64 1.74
CA ASN A 18 21.29 -3.87 1.37
C ASN A 18 21.11 -4.26 -0.11
N ASP A 19 20.14 -3.69 -0.81
CA ASP A 19 19.90 -3.97 -2.23
C ASP A 19 21.07 -3.48 -3.09
N THR A 20 21.76 -4.39 -3.79
CA THR A 20 22.86 -4.07 -4.72
C THR A 20 22.38 -3.87 -6.16
N THR A 21 21.12 -4.16 -6.47
CA THR A 21 20.51 -4.00 -7.80
C THR A 21 20.11 -2.56 -8.08
N LEU A 22 19.85 -1.76 -7.05
CA LEU A 22 19.62 -0.33 -7.17
C LEU A 22 20.93 0.48 -7.12
N PRO A 23 21.08 1.54 -7.95
CA PRO A 23 22.21 2.45 -7.85
C PRO A 23 22.33 3.07 -6.45
N LEU A 24 23.56 3.17 -5.93
CA LEU A 24 23.83 3.69 -4.59
C LEU A 24 23.19 5.07 -4.30
N PRO A 25 23.22 6.06 -5.22
CA PRO A 25 22.56 7.34 -4.99
C PRO A 25 21.05 7.20 -4.78
N ARG A 26 20.41 6.31 -5.54
CA ARG A 26 18.97 6.05 -5.46
C ARG A 26 18.59 5.40 -4.13
N ARG A 27 19.35 4.40 -3.68
CA ARG A 27 19.15 3.76 -2.37
C ARG A 27 19.23 4.76 -1.22
N ARG A 28 20.26 5.61 -1.23
CA ARG A 28 20.47 6.66 -0.23
C ARG A 28 19.31 7.66 -0.22
N GLN A 29 18.85 8.10 -1.40
CA GLN A 29 17.71 9.02 -1.50
C GLN A 29 16.41 8.43 -0.93
N LEU A 30 16.09 7.18 -1.30
CA LEU A 30 14.89 6.50 -0.83
C LEU A 30 14.95 6.30 0.69
N ALA A 31 16.04 5.73 1.22
CA ALA A 31 16.21 5.51 2.64
C ALA A 31 16.21 6.83 3.45
N CYS A 32 16.81 7.90 2.92
CA CYS A 32 16.75 9.23 3.52
C CYS A 32 15.31 9.74 3.61
N SER A 33 14.54 9.62 2.53
CA SER A 33 13.15 10.08 2.52
C SER A 33 12.26 9.27 3.47
N VAL A 34 12.45 7.95 3.56
CA VAL A 34 11.72 7.11 4.53
C VAL A 34 12.01 7.56 5.97
N ARG A 35 13.28 7.81 6.32
CA ARG A 35 13.66 8.34 7.65
C ARG A 35 13.07 9.73 7.92
N ARG A 36 13.10 10.61 6.92
CA ARG A 36 12.53 11.97 7.02
C ARG A 36 11.03 11.93 7.28
N ILE A 37 10.30 11.03 6.61
CA ILE A 37 8.86 10.85 6.86
C ILE A 37 8.61 10.24 8.24
N ALA A 38 9.37 9.24 8.69
CA ALA A 38 9.23 8.72 10.06
C ALA A 38 9.37 9.84 11.11
N LYS A 39 10.41 10.69 10.95
CA LYS A 39 10.62 11.86 11.79
C LYS A 39 9.46 12.87 11.70
N ALA A 40 8.93 13.13 10.50
CA ALA A 40 7.79 14.03 10.30
C ALA A 40 6.50 13.51 10.96
N LEU A 41 6.38 12.20 11.14
CA LEU A 41 5.29 11.56 11.88
C LEU A 41 5.53 11.51 13.40
N ASP A 42 6.68 12.03 13.86
CA ASP A 42 7.15 11.91 15.25
C ASP A 42 7.14 10.45 15.75
N ARG A 43 7.67 9.54 14.92
CA ARG A 43 7.76 8.11 15.21
C ARG A 43 9.13 7.55 14.85
N ARG A 44 9.54 6.50 15.57
CA ARG A 44 10.73 5.75 15.21
C ARG A 44 10.43 4.86 13.98
N PRO A 45 11.42 4.58 13.10
CA PRO A 45 11.18 3.77 11.92
C PRO A 45 10.68 2.34 12.20
N ASP A 46 10.99 1.77 13.37
CA ASP A 46 10.51 0.46 13.81
C ASP A 46 9.05 0.46 14.27
N GLU A 47 8.47 1.63 14.54
CA GLU A 47 7.07 1.80 14.97
C GLU A 47 6.11 2.08 13.82
N VAL A 48 6.63 2.39 12.63
CA VAL A 48 5.83 2.80 11.47
C VAL A 48 5.70 1.62 10.50
N PRO A 49 4.48 1.13 10.19
CA PRO A 49 4.29 0.05 9.24
C PRO A 49 4.77 0.42 7.82
N ALA A 50 5.48 -0.48 7.13
CA ALA A 50 5.87 -0.33 5.73
C ALA A 50 4.70 -0.63 4.77
N SER A 51 3.58 0.07 4.97
CA SER A 51 2.36 -0.09 4.16
C SER A 51 1.73 1.27 3.87
N TRP A 52 1.58 1.59 2.59
CA TRP A 52 0.97 2.87 2.17
C TRP A 52 -0.43 3.03 2.75
N SER A 53 -1.27 1.97 2.73
CA SER A 53 -2.64 2.06 3.25
C SER A 53 -2.69 2.42 4.73
N ARG A 54 -1.69 2.00 5.53
CA ARG A 54 -1.63 2.28 6.98
C ARG A 54 -1.05 3.65 7.32
N VAL A 55 -0.19 4.21 6.46
CA VAL A 55 0.48 5.49 6.74
C VAL A 55 -0.11 6.66 5.97
N ARG A 56 -0.91 6.40 4.92
CA ARG A 56 -1.42 7.41 3.98
C ARG A 56 -2.03 8.63 4.68
N SER A 57 -3.03 8.42 5.53
CA SER A 57 -3.76 9.52 6.18
C SER A 57 -2.81 10.42 6.97
N ARG A 58 -1.89 9.84 7.75
CA ARG A 58 -0.93 10.60 8.56
C ARG A 58 0.12 11.30 7.69
N VAL A 59 0.59 10.65 6.63
CA VAL A 59 1.59 11.21 5.70
C VAL A 59 1.01 12.38 4.89
N GLU A 60 -0.25 12.28 4.47
CA GLU A 60 -0.95 13.34 3.73
C GLU A 60 -1.27 14.56 4.61
N GLN A 61 -1.34 14.38 5.94
CA GLN A 61 -1.56 15.43 6.93
C GLN A 61 -0.28 16.12 7.43
N ILE A 62 0.91 15.71 6.96
CA ILE A 62 2.16 16.37 7.35
C ILE A 62 2.13 17.84 6.93
N HIS A 63 2.32 18.76 7.89
CA HIS A 63 2.42 20.19 7.66
C HIS A 63 3.88 20.57 7.33
N PRO A 64 4.23 20.86 6.05
CA PRO A 64 5.63 21.04 5.65
C PRO A 64 6.31 22.23 6.33
N ALA A 65 5.55 23.30 6.59
CA ALA A 65 6.06 24.54 7.19
C ALA A 65 6.61 24.32 8.61
N GLU A 66 5.94 23.50 9.43
CA GLU A 66 6.38 23.17 10.80
C GLU A 66 7.70 22.39 10.84
N LEU A 67 8.04 21.71 9.73
CA LEU A 67 9.26 20.92 9.57
C LEU A 67 10.38 21.69 8.86
N GLY A 68 10.15 22.97 8.52
CA GLY A 68 11.07 23.78 7.71
C GLY A 68 11.22 23.26 6.28
N TRP A 69 10.23 22.51 5.77
CA TRP A 69 10.24 21.99 4.41
C TRP A 69 9.48 22.91 3.47
N THR A 70 10.04 23.09 2.28
CA THR A 70 9.25 23.65 1.17
C THR A 70 8.17 22.65 0.75
N PRO A 71 7.07 23.11 0.12
CA PRO A 71 6.08 22.20 -0.46
C PRO A 71 6.70 21.18 -1.44
N GLY A 72 7.69 21.61 -2.23
CA GLY A 72 8.43 20.74 -3.14
C GLY A 72 9.25 19.65 -2.42
N THR A 73 9.89 20.00 -1.31
CA THR A 73 10.63 19.03 -0.48
C THR A 73 9.69 17.98 0.12
N ALA A 74 8.53 18.39 0.62
CA ALA A 74 7.52 17.45 1.15
C ALA A 74 6.99 16.52 0.06
N ALA A 75 6.62 17.05 -1.11
CA ALA A 75 6.18 16.26 -2.25
C ALA A 75 7.26 15.27 -2.73
N ASN A 76 8.53 15.68 -2.73
CA ASN A 76 9.65 14.81 -3.05
C ASN A 76 9.78 13.66 -2.04
N HIS A 77 9.72 13.93 -0.73
CA HIS A 77 9.75 12.88 0.28
C HIS A 77 8.56 11.91 0.19
N GLN A 78 7.35 12.42 -0.04
CA GLN A 78 6.16 11.57 -0.22
C GLN A 78 6.26 10.69 -1.48
N SER A 79 6.69 11.24 -2.60
CA SER A 79 6.87 10.46 -3.84
C SER A 79 7.97 9.40 -3.70
N ALA A 80 9.08 9.74 -3.04
CA ALA A 80 10.14 8.80 -2.71
C ALA A 80 9.65 7.69 -1.77
N LEU A 81 8.84 8.01 -0.75
CA LEU A 81 8.24 7.01 0.12
C LEU A 81 7.33 6.04 -0.66
N ARG A 82 6.46 6.55 -1.55
CA ARG A 82 5.62 5.70 -2.39
C ARG A 82 6.45 4.79 -3.29
N ALA A 83 7.56 5.28 -3.84
CA ALA A 83 8.48 4.48 -4.65
C ALA A 83 9.16 3.38 -3.81
N ALA A 84 9.64 3.72 -2.61
CA ALA A 84 10.27 2.78 -1.68
C ALA A 84 9.30 1.65 -1.27
N LEU A 85 8.07 2.00 -0.87
CA LEU A 85 7.04 1.03 -0.48
C LEU A 85 6.67 0.10 -1.64
N ARG A 86 6.55 0.65 -2.86
CA ARG A 86 6.27 -0.15 -4.06
C ARG A 86 7.40 -1.11 -4.38
N TRP A 87 8.65 -0.68 -4.24
CA TRP A 87 9.83 -1.51 -4.44
C TRP A 87 9.93 -2.63 -3.40
N PHE A 88 9.54 -2.36 -2.14
CA PHE A 88 9.67 -3.31 -1.04
C PHE A 88 8.53 -4.34 -0.94
N GLN A 89 7.34 -3.99 -1.45
CA GLN A 89 6.15 -4.84 -1.39
C GLN A 89 6.37 -6.30 -1.86
N PRO A 90 7.11 -6.60 -2.96
CA PRO A 90 7.36 -7.97 -3.39
C PRO A 90 8.21 -8.79 -2.41
N SER A 91 8.99 -8.13 -1.53
CA SER A 91 9.92 -8.78 -0.60
C SER A 91 9.25 -9.24 0.69
N ILE A 92 8.00 -8.87 0.94
CA ILE A 92 7.27 -9.22 2.17
C ILE A 92 6.57 -10.57 1.98
N PRO A 93 6.96 -11.64 2.72
CA PRO A 93 6.29 -12.94 2.65
C PRO A 93 4.82 -12.80 3.05
N GLY A 94 3.90 -13.31 2.23
CA GLY A 94 2.46 -13.16 2.49
C GLY A 94 1.88 -11.77 2.20
N ALA A 95 2.70 -10.77 1.83
CA ALA A 95 2.20 -9.58 1.13
C ALA A 95 1.87 -9.97 -0.32
N GLN A 96 0.82 -10.78 -0.46
CA GLN A 96 0.12 -10.90 -1.72
C GLN A 96 -0.27 -9.48 -2.13
N ARG A 97 0.41 -8.96 -3.17
CA ARG A 97 0.01 -7.81 -4.00
C ARG A 97 -1.48 -7.58 -3.81
N GLY A 98 -1.87 -6.53 -3.07
CA GLY A 98 -3.22 -6.33 -2.53
C GLY A 98 -4.27 -7.24 -3.16
N THR A 99 -4.47 -8.42 -2.56
CA THR A 99 -5.20 -9.57 -3.11
C THR A 99 -4.92 -9.79 -4.62
N ARG A 100 -3.95 -10.66 -4.96
CA ARG A 100 -3.78 -11.11 -6.34
C ARG A 100 -5.16 -11.61 -6.77
N LEU A 101 -5.76 -10.94 -7.75
CA LEU A 101 -7.03 -11.40 -8.29
C LEU A 101 -6.89 -12.89 -8.60
N SER A 102 -7.87 -13.69 -8.19
CA SER A 102 -7.84 -15.11 -8.52
C SER A 102 -7.77 -15.24 -10.06
N PRO A 103 -7.26 -16.36 -10.61
CA PRO A 103 -7.16 -16.52 -12.06
C PRO A 103 -8.48 -16.22 -12.81
N ALA A 104 -9.62 -16.57 -12.21
CA ALA A 104 -10.95 -16.27 -12.76
C ALA A 104 -11.25 -14.76 -12.78
N TRP A 105 -10.86 -14.02 -11.73
CA TRP A 105 -11.00 -12.57 -11.69
C TRP A 105 -10.02 -11.85 -12.62
N VAL A 106 -8.81 -12.38 -12.84
CA VAL A 106 -7.86 -11.88 -13.86
C VAL A 106 -8.42 -12.04 -15.27
N ALA A 107 -9.04 -13.19 -15.56
CA ALA A 107 -9.65 -13.44 -16.86
C ALA A 107 -10.79 -12.44 -17.13
N LEU A 108 -11.71 -12.25 -16.17
CA LEU A 108 -12.78 -11.24 -16.29
C LEU A 108 -12.21 -9.83 -16.46
N TRP A 109 -11.17 -9.49 -15.69
CA TRP A 109 -10.50 -8.19 -15.79
C TRP A 109 -9.93 -7.92 -17.18
N GLY A 110 -9.38 -8.96 -17.83
CA GLY A 110 -8.85 -8.88 -19.19
C GLY A 110 -9.92 -8.61 -20.26
N CYS A 111 -11.18 -8.96 -19.98
CA CYS A 111 -12.31 -8.66 -20.87
C CYS A 111 -12.82 -7.22 -20.76
N LEU A 112 -12.45 -6.49 -19.70
CA LEU A 112 -12.89 -5.11 -19.52
C LEU A 112 -12.00 -4.15 -20.31
N THR A 113 -12.60 -3.38 -21.22
CA THR A 113 -11.91 -2.32 -21.97
C THR A 113 -12.10 -0.95 -21.33
N ASP A 114 -13.17 -0.76 -20.54
CA ASP A 114 -13.47 0.49 -19.84
C ASP A 114 -12.77 0.59 -18.47
N GLU A 115 -11.97 1.65 -18.30
CA GLU A 115 -11.26 1.95 -17.06
C GLU A 115 -12.21 2.30 -15.90
N THR A 116 -13.41 2.81 -16.19
CA THR A 116 -14.42 3.09 -15.16
C THR A 116 -14.98 1.80 -14.57
N GLN A 117 -15.27 0.82 -15.44
CA GLN A 117 -15.68 -0.53 -15.02
C GLN A 117 -14.59 -1.21 -14.20
N LYS A 118 -13.32 -1.15 -14.64
CA LYS A 118 -12.19 -1.71 -13.88
C LYS A 118 -12.07 -1.10 -12.49
N LYS A 119 -12.18 0.23 -12.37
CA LYS A 119 -12.13 0.91 -11.06
C LYS A 119 -13.25 0.44 -10.13
N ARG A 120 -14.48 0.31 -10.64
CA ARG A 120 -15.64 -0.17 -9.87
C ARG A 120 -15.50 -1.63 -9.46
N LEU A 121 -14.95 -2.47 -10.35
CA LEU A 121 -14.77 -3.90 -10.08
C LEU A 121 -13.60 -4.19 -9.15
N SER A 122 -12.61 -3.30 -9.05
CA SER A 122 -11.37 -3.54 -8.28
C SER A 122 -11.61 -3.95 -6.83
N SER A 123 -12.49 -3.25 -6.13
CA SER A 123 -12.77 -3.53 -4.72
C SER A 123 -13.54 -4.84 -4.54
N LEU A 124 -14.54 -5.11 -5.39
CA LEU A 124 -15.31 -6.35 -5.35
C LEU A 124 -14.43 -7.56 -5.70
N ALA A 125 -13.67 -7.47 -6.78
CA ALA A 125 -12.80 -8.56 -7.23
C ALA A 125 -11.73 -8.92 -6.18
N LYS A 126 -11.21 -7.92 -5.45
CA LYS A 126 -10.32 -8.15 -4.30
C LYS A 126 -11.05 -8.82 -3.14
N TYR A 127 -12.22 -8.31 -2.75
CA TYR A 127 -13.04 -8.90 -1.69
C TYR A 127 -13.37 -10.38 -1.96
N CYS A 128 -13.77 -10.69 -3.19
CA CYS A 128 -14.09 -12.04 -3.62
C CYS A 128 -12.84 -12.93 -3.74
N SER A 129 -11.73 -12.42 -4.29
CA SER A 129 -10.47 -13.17 -4.40
C SER A 129 -9.90 -13.56 -3.05
N ASP A 130 -10.05 -12.69 -2.04
CA ASP A 130 -9.61 -12.93 -0.67
C ASP A 130 -10.40 -14.07 -0.01
N ARG A 131 -11.64 -14.27 -0.44
CA ARG A 131 -12.59 -15.29 0.06
C ARG A 131 -12.77 -16.47 -0.89
N ASN A 132 -11.94 -16.58 -1.93
CA ASN A 132 -12.00 -17.62 -2.96
C ASN A 132 -13.32 -17.72 -3.75
N PHE A 133 -14.11 -16.65 -3.79
CA PHE A 133 -15.29 -16.59 -4.67
C PHE A 133 -14.88 -16.25 -6.10
N ARG A 134 -15.45 -16.96 -7.08
CA ARG A 134 -15.26 -16.68 -8.51
C ARG A 134 -16.29 -15.64 -8.98
N PRO A 135 -16.09 -15.01 -10.15
CA PRO A 135 -17.10 -14.10 -10.70
C PRO A 135 -18.50 -14.71 -10.86
N ALA A 136 -18.58 -15.99 -11.21
CA ALA A 136 -19.84 -16.72 -11.36
C ALA A 136 -20.53 -17.04 -10.03
N ASP A 137 -19.80 -16.95 -8.90
CA ASP A 137 -20.34 -17.17 -7.56
C ASP A 137 -20.89 -15.87 -6.95
N VAL A 138 -20.82 -14.74 -7.69
CA VAL A 138 -21.35 -13.45 -7.24
C VAL A 138 -22.84 -13.41 -7.48
N ASP A 139 -23.59 -13.63 -6.40
CA ASP A 139 -25.03 -13.43 -6.32
C ASP A 139 -25.37 -12.19 -5.47
N GLU A 140 -26.67 -11.94 -5.29
CA GLU A 140 -27.19 -10.81 -4.52
C GLU A 140 -26.76 -10.88 -3.04
N ALA A 141 -26.69 -12.07 -2.46
CA ALA A 141 -26.28 -12.27 -1.07
C ALA A 141 -24.79 -11.94 -0.87
N LEU A 142 -23.93 -12.40 -1.79
CA LEU A 142 -22.50 -12.09 -1.75
C LEU A 142 -22.24 -10.60 -1.99
N PHE A 143 -23.02 -9.99 -2.89
CA PHE A 143 -22.93 -8.56 -3.15
C PHE A 143 -23.37 -7.72 -1.95
N ALA A 144 -24.44 -8.12 -1.24
CA ALA A 144 -24.88 -7.47 -0.01
C ALA A 144 -23.79 -7.56 1.08
N ALA A 145 -23.18 -8.73 1.27
CA ALA A 145 -22.07 -8.92 2.21
C ALA A 145 -20.86 -8.02 1.87
N PHE A 146 -20.55 -7.87 0.58
CA PHE A 146 -19.52 -6.94 0.13
C PHE A 146 -19.85 -5.48 0.44
N MET A 147 -21.09 -5.05 0.26
CA MET A 147 -21.52 -3.68 0.56
C MET A 147 -21.43 -3.38 2.06
N GLN A 148 -21.78 -4.35 2.91
CA GLN A 148 -21.60 -4.24 4.36
C GLN A 148 -20.10 -4.12 4.73
N TYR A 149 -19.25 -5.00 4.19
CA TYR A 149 -17.81 -4.92 4.37
C TYR A 149 -17.23 -3.55 3.97
N ARG A 150 -17.74 -2.94 2.89
CA ARG A 150 -17.31 -1.59 2.47
C ARG A 150 -17.75 -0.48 3.40
N ALA A 151 -18.94 -0.59 3.99
CA ALA A 151 -19.44 0.38 4.95
C ALA A 151 -18.57 0.40 6.23
N GLU A 152 -18.14 -0.78 6.69
CA GLU A 152 -17.28 -0.94 7.88
C GLU A 152 -15.85 -0.41 7.65
N GLN A 153 -15.36 -0.45 6.40
CA GLN A 153 -14.00 -0.02 6.02
C GLN A 153 -13.90 1.46 5.60
N THR A 154 -15.01 2.20 5.58
CA THR A 154 -15.01 3.64 5.32
C THR A 154 -15.13 4.37 6.65
N PRO A 155 -14.06 4.98 7.19
CA PRO A 155 -14.22 5.89 8.32
C PRO A 155 -15.11 7.04 7.84
N GLN A 156 -16.22 7.27 8.55
CA GLN A 156 -17.03 8.45 8.37
C GLN A 156 -16.14 9.67 8.60
N GLY A 157 -15.90 10.43 7.54
CA GLY A 157 -15.26 11.74 7.57
C GLY A 157 -16.33 12.80 7.28
#